data_AF-A0A1G2HMX9-F1
#
_entry.id   AF-A0A1G2HMX9-F1
#
_cell.length_a   1.000
_cell.length_b   1.000
_cell.length_c   1.000
_cell.angle_alpha   90.00
_cell.angle_beta   90.00
_cell.angle_gamma   90.00
#
_symmetry.space_group_name_H-M   'P 1'
#
loop_
_entity.id
_entity.type
_entity.pdbx_description
1 polymer ?
#
loop_
_entity_poly.entity_id
_entity_poly.type
_entity_poly.pdbx_seq_one_letter_code
_entity_poly.pdbx_strand_id
1 'polypeptide(L)'
;MDFEKILNVGLSHKYISHENFTSSRLEDFLNWLNKEKGYLFHGSGTLIPQGEKLISGRGIFHATDDGGVAIIKALFPNNLPGQTNLDYRLNKGNSQEVIIEGKPEGEVIRQKGYIYVLEGVGFSNEDTQGVAEYIKPLSKGKEQDYLFVIEVKKRDFNYSYKVIDK
;
A
#
# COMPACT_ATOMS: atom_id res chain seq x y z
N MET A 1 -10.92 -4.11 -20.37
CA MET A 1 -10.20 -3.13 -19.51
C MET A 1 -8.74 -3.21 -19.91
N ASP A 2 -8.11 -2.09 -20.27
CA ASP A 2 -6.72 -2.11 -20.76
C ASP A 2 -5.78 -1.61 -19.66
N PHE A 3 -5.18 -2.54 -18.92
CA PHE A 3 -4.24 -2.22 -17.85
C PHE A 3 -2.93 -1.63 -18.38
N GLU A 4 -2.51 -2.00 -19.60
CA GLU A 4 -1.34 -1.38 -20.24
C GLU A 4 -1.60 0.11 -20.51
N LYS A 5 -2.83 0.45 -20.91
CA LYS A 5 -3.21 1.87 -21.05
C LYS A 5 -3.09 2.64 -19.73
N ILE A 6 -3.53 2.09 -18.60
CA ILE A 6 -3.38 2.79 -17.31
C ILE A 6 -1.91 2.88 -16.91
N LEU A 7 -1.14 1.81 -17.08
CA LEU A 7 0.29 1.83 -16.80
C LEU A 7 0.98 2.95 -17.58
N ASN A 8 0.67 3.10 -18.87
CA ASN A 8 1.20 4.17 -19.70
C ASN A 8 0.83 5.57 -19.18
N VAL A 9 -0.38 5.75 -18.63
CA VAL A 9 -0.76 7.00 -17.95
C VAL A 9 0.13 7.22 -16.72
N GLY A 10 0.31 6.21 -15.87
CA GLY A 10 1.17 6.30 -14.69
C GLY A 10 2.61 6.68 -15.03
N LEU A 11 3.22 5.97 -15.97
CA LEU A 11 4.60 6.21 -16.39
C LEU A 11 4.80 7.61 -17.00
N SER A 12 3.81 8.14 -17.70
CA SER A 12 3.89 9.46 -18.33
C SER A 12 3.55 10.62 -17.39
N HIS A 13 2.52 10.48 -16.56
CA HIS A 13 2.01 11.58 -15.73
C HIS A 13 2.48 11.52 -14.27
N LYS A 14 3.14 10.43 -13.86
CA LYS A 14 3.61 10.16 -12.49
C LYS A 14 2.52 10.08 -11.43
N TYR A 15 1.27 10.37 -11.77
CA TYR A 15 0.11 10.35 -10.88
C TYR A 15 -1.10 9.78 -11.60
N ILE A 16 -1.79 8.83 -10.98
CA ILE A 16 -3.07 8.29 -11.45
C ILE A 16 -4.14 8.62 -10.42
N SER A 17 -5.13 9.40 -10.82
CA SER A 17 -6.30 9.68 -9.97
C SER A 17 -7.14 8.42 -9.80
N HIS A 18 -7.72 8.28 -8.61
CA HIS A 18 -8.64 7.22 -8.29
C HIS A 18 -9.85 7.14 -9.27
N GLU A 19 -10.26 8.25 -9.92
CA GLU A 19 -11.37 8.26 -10.89
C GLU A 19 -11.13 7.36 -12.13
N ASN A 20 -9.89 6.89 -12.32
CA ASN A 20 -9.56 5.89 -13.33
C ASN A 20 -10.00 4.46 -12.96
N PHE A 21 -10.50 4.26 -11.73
CA PHE A 21 -10.79 2.97 -11.14
C PHE A 21 -12.16 2.92 -10.46
N THR A 22 -12.67 1.69 -10.39
CA THR A 22 -13.68 1.27 -9.40
C THR A 22 -12.99 0.32 -8.42
N SER A 23 -13.58 0.09 -7.25
CA SER A 23 -12.91 -0.55 -6.10
C SER A 23 -12.25 -1.89 -6.42
N SER A 24 -12.97 -2.85 -7.01
CA SER A 24 -12.40 -4.15 -7.40
C SER A 24 -11.31 -4.03 -8.47
N ARG A 25 -11.44 -3.03 -9.35
CA ARG A 25 -10.55 -2.83 -10.50
C ARG A 25 -9.21 -2.21 -10.12
N LEU A 26 -9.15 -1.42 -9.04
CA LEU A 26 -7.88 -0.91 -8.53
C LEU A 26 -7.02 -2.06 -8.02
N GLU A 27 -7.59 -2.93 -7.20
CA GLU A 27 -6.90 -4.09 -6.65
C GLU A 27 -6.44 -5.05 -7.76
N ASP A 28 -7.32 -5.34 -8.73
CA ASP A 28 -6.96 -6.15 -9.92
C ASP A 28 -5.79 -5.53 -10.70
N PHE A 29 -5.77 -4.20 -10.84
CA PHE A 29 -4.69 -3.51 -11.54
C PHE A 29 -3.36 -3.58 -10.76
N LEU A 30 -3.38 -3.42 -9.44
CA LEU A 30 -2.19 -3.58 -8.60
C LEU A 30 -1.66 -5.01 -8.68
N ASN A 31 -2.52 -6.01 -8.51
CA ASN A 31 -2.14 -7.41 -8.61
C ASN A 31 -1.57 -7.75 -10.01
N TRP A 32 -2.14 -7.16 -11.07
CA TRP A 32 -1.60 -7.27 -12.42
C TRP A 32 -0.22 -6.61 -12.57
N LEU A 33 0.01 -5.42 -12.01
CA LEU A 33 1.32 -4.76 -12.05
C LEU A 33 2.41 -5.62 -11.40
N ASN A 34 2.09 -6.24 -10.26
CA ASN A 34 3.03 -7.15 -9.63
C ASN A 34 3.28 -8.38 -10.52
N LYS A 35 2.20 -9.07 -10.92
CA LYS A 35 2.31 -10.33 -11.68
C LYS A 35 3.04 -10.17 -13.01
N GLU A 36 2.76 -9.10 -13.75
CA GLU A 36 3.27 -8.92 -15.11
C GLU A 36 4.56 -8.10 -15.17
N LYS A 37 4.80 -7.20 -14.21
CA LYS A 37 5.96 -6.28 -14.22
C LYS A 37 6.91 -6.48 -13.05
N GLY A 38 6.54 -7.27 -12.05
CA GLY A 38 7.34 -7.46 -10.83
C GLY A 38 7.39 -6.22 -9.92
N TYR A 39 6.44 -5.29 -10.10
CA TYR A 39 6.40 -4.08 -9.29
C TYR A 39 5.89 -4.35 -7.86
N LEU A 40 6.38 -3.54 -6.93
CA LEU A 40 5.99 -3.56 -5.52
C LEU A 40 5.29 -2.26 -5.14
N PHE A 41 4.59 -2.27 -4.01
CA PHE A 41 3.72 -1.19 -3.59
C PHE A 41 4.06 -0.69 -2.20
N HIS A 42 4.10 0.63 -2.04
CA HIS A 42 4.21 1.29 -0.74
C HIS A 42 2.97 2.13 -0.49
N GLY A 43 2.16 1.75 0.51
CA GLY A 43 0.98 2.50 0.94
C GLY A 43 1.32 3.62 1.92
N SER A 44 0.75 4.81 1.73
CA SER A 44 0.92 5.97 2.60
C SER A 44 -0.36 6.81 2.69
N GLY A 45 -0.54 7.51 3.81
CA GLY A 45 -1.59 8.53 3.96
C GLY A 45 -1.22 9.89 3.38
N THR A 46 0.03 10.10 2.97
CA THR A 46 0.56 11.41 2.55
C THR A 46 0.99 11.37 1.10
N LEU A 47 0.57 12.38 0.32
CA LEU A 47 1.07 12.62 -1.04
C LEU A 47 2.45 13.27 -0.95
N ILE A 48 3.42 12.63 -1.57
CA ILE A 48 4.76 13.17 -1.76
C ILE A 48 4.75 13.96 -3.07
N PRO A 49 5.26 15.21 -3.07
CA PRO A 49 5.29 16.02 -4.28
C PRO A 49 6.01 15.32 -5.44
N GLN A 50 5.56 15.63 -6.65
CA GLN A 50 6.17 15.10 -7.87
C GLN A 50 7.64 15.55 -7.97
N GLY A 51 8.53 14.59 -8.23
CA GLY A 51 9.99 14.85 -8.30
C GLY A 51 10.73 14.63 -6.99
N GLU A 52 10.02 14.41 -5.88
CA GLU A 52 10.62 13.96 -4.62
C GLU A 52 10.69 12.44 -4.52
N LYS A 53 11.45 11.93 -3.54
CA LYS A 53 11.62 10.50 -3.27
C LYS A 53 10.90 10.10 -1.99
N LEU A 54 10.60 8.81 -1.85
CA LEU A 54 10.19 8.25 -0.56
C LEU A 54 11.36 8.39 0.41
N ILE A 55 11.11 8.81 1.66
CA ILE A 55 12.13 8.92 2.70
C ILE A 55 11.73 8.03 3.88
N SER A 56 12.60 7.09 4.26
CA SER A 56 12.39 6.26 5.45
C SER A 56 13.14 6.84 6.66
N GLY A 57 12.38 7.21 7.69
CA GLY A 57 12.94 7.60 8.99
C GLY A 57 13.62 6.45 9.73
N ARG A 58 13.31 5.19 9.39
CA ARG A 58 13.81 3.97 10.05
C ARG A 58 14.98 3.30 9.31
N GLY A 59 15.40 3.84 8.17
CA GLY A 59 16.47 3.25 7.35
C GLY A 59 16.07 1.95 6.62
N ILE A 60 14.78 1.63 6.61
CA ILE A 60 14.21 0.46 5.93
C ILE A 60 12.99 0.91 5.16
N PHE A 61 12.89 0.53 3.88
CA PHE A 61 11.65 0.66 3.12
C PHE A 61 10.87 -0.63 3.17
N HIS A 62 9.57 -0.50 3.43
CA HIS A 62 8.62 -1.61 3.37
C HIS A 62 7.77 -1.46 2.12
N ALA A 63 7.59 -2.57 1.41
CA ALA A 63 6.70 -2.69 0.27
C ALA A 63 5.89 -3.99 0.36
N THR A 64 4.94 -4.16 -0.54
CA THR A 64 4.12 -5.35 -0.67
C THR A 64 3.89 -5.67 -2.15
N ASP A 65 3.72 -6.94 -2.48
CA ASP A 65 3.30 -7.43 -3.78
C ASP A 65 1.77 -7.64 -3.88
N ASP A 66 1.03 -7.47 -2.77
CA ASP A 66 -0.42 -7.64 -2.71
C ASP A 66 -1.15 -6.29 -2.80
N GLY A 67 -2.04 -6.16 -3.78
CA GLY A 67 -2.81 -4.94 -4.02
C GLY A 67 -3.77 -4.60 -2.88
N GLY A 68 -4.39 -5.59 -2.25
CA GLY A 68 -5.26 -5.41 -1.10
C GLY A 68 -4.50 -4.86 0.10
N VAL A 69 -3.33 -5.44 0.39
CA VAL A 69 -2.42 -4.97 1.44
C VAL A 69 -1.94 -3.54 1.17
N ALA A 70 -1.64 -3.20 -0.08
CA ALA A 70 -1.25 -1.84 -0.45
C ALA A 70 -2.38 -0.82 -0.17
N ILE A 71 -3.63 -1.16 -0.51
CA ILE A 71 -4.82 -0.36 -0.22
C ILE A 71 -5.01 -0.19 1.29
N ILE A 72 -4.88 -1.28 2.06
CA ILE A 72 -4.96 -1.25 3.52
C ILE A 72 -3.89 -0.31 4.10
N LYS A 73 -2.62 -0.46 3.71
CA LYS A 73 -1.52 0.38 4.21
C LYS A 73 -1.68 1.86 3.84
N ALA A 74 -2.34 2.18 2.71
CA ALA A 74 -2.65 3.56 2.33
C ALA A 74 -3.76 4.17 3.20
N LEU A 75 -4.81 3.40 3.51
CA LEU A 75 -6.01 3.91 4.17
C LEU A 75 -5.99 3.80 5.70
N PHE A 76 -5.34 2.79 6.26
CA PHE A 76 -5.26 2.58 7.71
C PHE A 76 -3.93 3.14 8.25
N PRO A 77 -3.95 3.95 9.32
CA PRO A 77 -2.72 4.32 10.01
C PRO A 77 -2.15 3.16 10.81
N ASN A 78 -0.82 3.00 10.79
CA ASN A 78 -0.15 1.93 11.53
C ASN A 78 0.20 2.31 12.99
N ASN A 79 -0.07 3.55 13.43
CA ASN A 79 0.31 4.06 14.75
C ASN A 79 -0.67 5.12 15.28
N LEU A 80 -1.98 4.84 15.33
CA LEU A 80 -2.91 5.72 16.04
C LEU A 80 -2.63 5.70 17.55
N PRO A 81 -2.86 6.80 18.29
CA PRO A 81 -2.85 6.76 19.75
C PRO A 81 -3.80 5.66 20.25
N GLY A 82 -3.36 4.83 21.18
CA GLY A 82 -4.16 3.72 21.72
C GLY A 82 -4.28 2.48 20.82
N GLN A 83 -3.73 2.51 19.59
CA GLN A 83 -3.58 1.33 18.75
C GLN A 83 -2.36 0.52 19.18
N THR A 84 -2.55 -0.77 19.44
CA THR A 84 -1.47 -1.69 19.80
C THR A 84 -0.98 -2.52 18.62
N ASN A 85 -1.87 -2.81 17.66
CA ASN A 85 -1.52 -3.56 16.46
C ASN A 85 -2.45 -3.23 15.27
N LEU A 86 -1.92 -3.38 14.06
CA LEU A 86 -2.70 -3.49 12.82
C LEU A 86 -2.38 -4.85 12.19
N ASP A 87 -3.36 -5.75 12.15
CA ASP A 87 -3.25 -7.06 11.55
C ASP A 87 -4.27 -7.19 10.41
N TYR A 88 -3.90 -7.85 9.32
CA TYR A 88 -4.83 -8.16 8.23
C TYR A 88 -4.76 -9.65 7.96
N ARG A 89 -5.89 -10.33 8.18
CA ARG A 89 -5.98 -11.79 8.08
C ARG A 89 -6.79 -12.18 6.87
N LEU A 90 -6.35 -13.21 6.18
CA LEU A 90 -7.19 -13.96 5.26
C LEU A 90 -8.08 -14.89 6.10
N ASN A 91 -9.39 -14.65 6.13
CA ASN A 91 -10.35 -15.61 6.69
C ASN A 91 -10.27 -16.91 5.87
N LYS A 92 -10.56 -18.07 6.49
CA LYS A 92 -10.76 -19.37 5.84
C LYS A 92 -11.76 -19.36 4.66
N GLY A 93 -12.59 -18.31 4.54
CA GLY A 93 -13.47 -18.08 3.39
C GLY A 93 -12.91 -17.18 2.27
N ASN A 94 -11.60 -16.91 2.23
CA ASN A 94 -10.93 -16.02 1.28
C ASN A 94 -11.34 -14.53 1.34
N SER A 95 -12.07 -14.08 2.36
CA SER A 95 -12.25 -12.65 2.61
C SER A 95 -11.10 -12.14 3.48
N GLN A 96 -10.38 -11.12 3.01
CA GLN A 96 -9.46 -10.38 3.88
C GLN A 96 -10.30 -9.63 4.95
N GLU A 97 -9.84 -9.65 6.19
CA GLU A 97 -10.39 -8.88 7.31
C GLU A 97 -9.25 -8.09 7.96
N VAL A 98 -9.46 -6.79 8.19
CA VAL A 98 -8.54 -5.95 8.95
C VAL A 98 -8.92 -5.95 10.42
N ILE A 99 -7.98 -6.29 11.29
CA ILE A 99 -8.13 -6.30 12.74
C ILE A 99 -7.24 -5.21 13.33
N ILE A 100 -7.87 -4.32 14.09
CA ILE A 100 -7.19 -3.21 14.77
C ILE A 100 -7.31 -3.47 16.27
N GLU A 101 -6.18 -3.64 16.94
CA GLU A 101 -6.14 -3.98 18.37
C GLU A 101 -5.95 -2.71 19.22
N GLY A 102 -6.64 -2.67 20.36
CA GLY A 102 -6.61 -1.56 21.32
C GLY A 102 -7.79 -0.61 21.23
N LYS A 103 -7.58 0.62 21.69
CA LYS A 103 -8.57 1.72 21.67
C LYS A 103 -8.03 2.87 20.83
N PRO A 104 -7.96 2.71 19.49
CA PRO A 104 -7.44 3.74 18.61
C PRO A 104 -8.25 5.03 18.75
N GLU A 105 -7.56 6.13 18.99
CA GLU A 105 -8.13 7.47 18.98
C GLU A 105 -7.91 8.11 17.60
N GLY A 106 -8.95 8.78 17.09
CA GLY A 106 -8.92 9.47 15.79
C GLY A 106 -9.56 8.69 14.65
N GLU A 107 -9.22 9.07 13.40
CA GLU A 107 -9.78 8.46 12.20
C GLU A 107 -9.11 7.11 11.91
N VAL A 108 -9.84 6.03 12.16
CA VAL A 108 -9.38 4.64 11.96
C VAL A 108 -9.10 4.32 10.48
N ILE A 109 -9.94 4.86 9.58
CA ILE A 109 -9.82 4.68 8.14
C ILE A 109 -9.90 6.04 7.44
N ARG A 110 -8.84 6.41 6.72
CA ARG A 110 -8.77 7.68 5.99
C ARG A 110 -9.76 7.72 4.84
N GLN A 111 -10.23 8.92 4.48
CA GLN A 111 -11.01 9.11 3.25
C GLN A 111 -10.20 8.88 1.97
N LYS A 112 -8.89 9.14 2.03
CA LYS A 112 -7.96 9.01 0.92
C LYS A 112 -6.57 8.59 1.38
N GLY A 113 -5.83 7.97 0.47
CA GLY A 113 -4.43 7.58 0.63
C GLY A 113 -3.74 7.47 -0.73
N TYR A 114 -2.49 7.02 -0.71
CA TYR A 114 -1.62 6.98 -1.87
C TYR A 114 -0.82 5.68 -1.90
N ILE A 115 -0.74 5.05 -3.06
CA ILE A 115 0.10 3.89 -3.32
C ILE A 115 1.21 4.30 -4.27
N TYR A 116 2.46 4.18 -3.82
CA TYR A 116 3.64 4.38 -4.65
C TYR A 116 4.05 3.06 -5.29
N VAL A 117 4.18 3.07 -6.61
CA VAL A 117 4.61 1.90 -7.39
C VAL A 117 6.13 1.92 -7.53
N LEU A 118 6.77 0.82 -7.17
CA LEU A 118 8.22 0.69 -7.05
C LEU A 118 8.74 -0.41 -7.97
N GLU A 119 9.95 -0.22 -8.48
CA GLU A 119 10.75 -1.31 -9.02
C GLU A 119 11.11 -2.28 -7.88
N GLY A 120 10.96 -3.58 -8.10
CA GLY A 120 11.28 -4.62 -7.10
C GLY A 120 12.78 -4.76 -6.79
N VAL A 121 13.66 -4.08 -7.53
CA VAL A 121 15.11 -4.21 -7.40
C VAL A 121 15.61 -3.79 -6.02
N GLY A 122 16.28 -4.73 -5.35
CA GLY A 122 16.87 -4.56 -4.03
C GLY A 122 15.91 -4.75 -2.86
N PHE A 123 14.66 -5.14 -3.13
CA PHE A 123 13.74 -5.62 -2.10
C PHE A 123 13.89 -7.14 -1.91
N SER A 124 13.78 -7.60 -0.67
CA SER A 124 13.77 -9.02 -0.31
C SER A 124 12.65 -9.31 0.68
N ASN A 125 12.08 -10.51 0.61
CA ASN A 125 11.11 -11.03 1.56
C ASN A 125 11.73 -12.03 2.56
N GLU A 126 13.03 -12.35 2.44
CA GLU A 126 13.71 -13.40 3.23
C GLU A 126 13.69 -13.13 4.74
N ASP A 127 13.81 -11.85 5.14
CA ASP A 127 13.87 -11.41 6.54
C ASP A 127 12.51 -10.90 7.07
N THR A 128 11.41 -11.25 6.42
CA THR A 128 10.07 -10.74 6.78
C THR A 128 9.22 -11.82 7.44
N GLN A 129 8.47 -11.43 8.47
CA GLN A 129 7.51 -12.33 9.13
C GLN A 129 6.10 -12.26 8.50
N GLY A 130 5.87 -11.28 7.62
CA GLY A 130 4.59 -11.04 6.97
C GLY A 130 4.47 -11.74 5.60
N VAL A 131 3.31 -12.33 5.34
CA VAL A 131 2.92 -12.69 3.97
C VAL A 131 2.82 -11.39 3.17
N ALA A 132 3.39 -11.38 1.96
CA ALA A 132 3.41 -10.21 1.07
C ALA A 132 4.19 -8.99 1.61
N GLU A 133 5.18 -9.19 2.49
CA GLU A 133 6.07 -8.11 2.93
C GLU A 133 7.44 -8.20 2.25
N TYR A 134 7.91 -7.06 1.77
CA TYR A 134 9.22 -6.90 1.18
C TYR A 134 9.93 -5.75 1.85
N ILE A 135 11.20 -5.94 2.20
CA ILE A 135 12.03 -4.92 2.81
C ILE A 135 13.24 -4.62 1.94
N LYS A 136 13.67 -3.37 1.96
CA LYS A 136 14.94 -2.91 1.40
C LYS A 136 15.71 -2.19 2.49
N PRO A 137 16.67 -2.87 3.14
CA PRO A 137 17.57 -2.24 4.10
C PRO A 137 18.47 -1.25 3.37
N LEU A 138 18.57 -0.03 3.88
CA LEU A 138 19.41 0.99 3.26
C LEU A 138 20.77 1.05 3.96
N SER A 139 21.83 0.62 3.26
CA SER A 139 23.20 0.72 3.78
C SER A 139 23.83 2.11 3.57
N LYS A 140 23.34 2.95 2.65
CA LYS A 140 23.88 4.31 2.37
C LYS A 140 22.89 5.32 1.75
N GLY A 141 21.72 5.55 2.35
CA GLY A 141 20.84 6.66 1.95
C GLY A 141 19.38 6.42 2.34
N LYS A 142 18.65 7.45 2.78
CA LYS A 142 17.27 7.32 3.32
C LYS A 142 16.18 7.30 2.25
N GLU A 143 16.54 7.22 0.97
CA GLU A 143 15.67 7.58 -0.15
C GLU A 143 15.38 6.42 -1.09
N GLN A 144 14.17 6.40 -1.66
CA GLN A 144 13.74 5.41 -2.66
C GLN A 144 12.92 6.10 -3.76
N ASP A 145 13.32 5.88 -5.01
CA ASP A 145 12.58 6.33 -6.19
C ASP A 145 11.27 5.54 -6.35
N TYR A 146 10.25 6.18 -6.92
CA TYR A 146 9.01 5.53 -7.33
C TYR A 146 8.70 5.80 -8.81
N LEU A 147 8.04 4.85 -9.45
CA LEU A 147 7.67 4.93 -10.86
C LEU A 147 6.53 5.93 -11.07
N PHE A 148 5.46 5.80 -10.27
CA PHE A 148 4.31 6.69 -10.23
C PHE A 148 3.52 6.45 -8.94
N VAL A 149 2.58 7.34 -8.64
CA VAL A 149 1.67 7.23 -7.49
C VAL A 149 0.23 7.04 -7.97
N ILE A 150 -0.53 6.24 -7.24
CA ILE A 150 -1.95 6.02 -7.45
C ILE A 150 -2.70 6.58 -6.24
N GLU A 151 -3.68 7.45 -6.48
CA GLU A 151 -4.62 7.86 -5.43
C GLU A 151 -5.60 6.74 -5.15
N VAL A 152 -5.87 6.53 -3.86
CA VAL A 152 -6.83 5.55 -3.35
C VAL A 152 -7.83 6.27 -2.47
N LYS A 153 -9.11 5.89 -2.56
CA LYS A 153 -10.18 6.40 -1.69
C LYS A 153 -10.70 5.30 -0.78
N LYS A 154 -11.37 5.70 0.31
CA LYS A 154 -12.06 4.77 1.22
C LYS A 154 -12.97 3.78 0.49
N ARG A 155 -13.61 4.21 -0.62
CA ARG A 155 -14.47 3.34 -1.43
C ARG A 155 -13.74 2.19 -2.11
N ASP A 156 -12.43 2.29 -2.29
CA ASP A 156 -11.62 1.25 -2.93
C ASP A 156 -11.31 0.08 -1.97
N PHE A 157 -11.54 0.26 -0.66
CA PHE A 157 -11.44 -0.79 0.34
C PHE A 157 -12.72 -1.66 0.36
N ASN A 158 -12.59 -2.91 -0.07
CA ASN A 158 -13.71 -3.85 -0.22
C ASN A 158 -13.79 -4.92 0.89
N TYR A 159 -13.00 -4.75 1.94
CA TYR A 159 -12.87 -5.74 3.01
C TYR A 159 -13.64 -5.32 4.26
N SER A 160 -13.88 -6.26 5.17
CA SER A 160 -14.37 -5.91 6.50
C SER A 160 -13.23 -5.46 7.39
N TYR A 161 -13.52 -4.60 8.37
CA TYR A 161 -12.59 -4.33 9.47
C TYR A 161 -13.30 -4.33 10.82
N LYS A 162 -12.55 -4.65 11.88
CA LYS A 162 -13.01 -4.58 13.26
C LYS A 162 -11.96 -3.98 14.18
N VAL A 163 -12.42 -3.27 15.19
CA VAL A 163 -11.60 -2.79 16.30
C VAL A 163 -11.88 -3.69 17.50
N ILE A 164 -10.84 -4.27 18.10
CA ILE A 164 -10.95 -5.15 19.27
C ILE A 164 -10.17 -4.57 20.45
N ASP A 165 -10.83 -4.48 21.60
CA ASP A 165 -10.20 -4.13 22.87
C ASP A 165 -9.49 -5.38 23.40
N LYS A 166 -8.17 -5.31 23.56
CA LYS A 166 -7.33 -6.40 24.09
C LYS A 166 -6.69 -5.98 25.40
#